data_AF-A0ABD2ZLQ9-F1
#
_entry.id   AF-A0ABD2ZLQ9-F1
#
_cell.length_a   1.000
_cell.length_b   1.000
_cell.length_c   1.000
_cell.angle_alpha   90.00
_cell.angle_beta   90.00
_cell.angle_gamma   90.00
#
_symmetry.space_group_name_H-M   'P 1'
#
loop_
_entity.id
_entity.type
_entity.pdbx_description
1 polymer ?
#
loop_
_entity_poly.entity_id
_entity_poly.type
_entity_poly.pdbx_seq_one_letter_code
_entity_poly.pdbx_strand_id
1 'polypeptide(L)'
;MNEMAANYTIASTRLKSLPTTRKPRLPAGRGRIPIPKPVMPTDPHVIYIGEFAVNIHSEQAGTNLVFANVVGCVKWNVFAAAFDALIIKVNGPKGTYNGKAQVAEAITGHKKLIYWKE
;
A
#
# COMPACT_ATOMS: atom_id res chain seq x y z
N MET A 1 29.81 -5.25 -32.03
CA MET A 1 28.38 -5.00 -32.33
C MET A 1 27.53 -5.65 -31.25
N ASN A 2 27.10 -4.80 -30.29
CA ASN A 2 26.03 -4.89 -29.29
C ASN A 2 25.63 -6.22 -28.62
N GLU A 3 26.37 -6.61 -27.57
CA GLU A 3 25.83 -7.46 -26.48
C GLU A 3 24.59 -6.86 -25.80
N MET A 4 24.44 -5.53 -25.86
CA MET A 4 23.28 -4.83 -25.30
C MET A 4 21.96 -5.19 -26.01
N ALA A 5 22.02 -5.53 -27.31
CA ALA A 5 20.84 -5.93 -28.08
C ALA A 5 20.40 -7.37 -27.74
N ALA A 6 21.35 -8.27 -27.52
CA ALA A 6 21.06 -9.67 -27.18
C ALA A 6 20.37 -9.78 -25.80
N ASN A 7 20.82 -9.01 -24.80
CA ASN A 7 20.19 -9.00 -23.47
C ASN A 7 18.79 -8.39 -23.48
N TYR A 8 18.54 -7.38 -24.33
CA TYR A 8 17.20 -6.82 -24.50
C TYR A 8 16.23 -7.82 -25.15
N THR A 9 16.71 -8.60 -26.13
CA THR A 9 15.91 -9.65 -26.78
C THR A 9 15.57 -10.79 -25.81
N ILE A 10 16.51 -11.24 -24.97
CA ILE A 10 16.26 -12.29 -23.96
C ILE A 10 15.27 -11.81 -22.88
N ALA A 11 15.41 -10.57 -22.40
CA ALA A 11 14.49 -9.99 -21.41
C ALA A 11 13.06 -9.83 -21.95
N SER A 12 12.90 -9.40 -23.21
CA SER A 12 11.59 -9.26 -23.85
C SER A 12 10.91 -10.61 -24.16
N THR A 13 11.69 -11.66 -24.41
CA THR A 13 11.16 -13.02 -24.66
C THR A 13 10.67 -13.68 -23.36
N ARG A 14 11.33 -13.42 -22.23
CA ARG A 14 10.97 -14.00 -20.92
C ARG A 14 9.74 -13.37 -20.27
N LEU A 15 9.35 -12.16 -20.68
CA LEU A 15 8.17 -11.46 -20.16
C LEU A 15 6.84 -11.93 -20.78
N LYS A 16 6.86 -12.69 -21.88
CA LYS A 16 5.65 -13.13 -22.60
C LYS A 16 4.98 -14.39 -22.03
N SER A 17 5.54 -15.03 -21.01
CA SER A 17 4.97 -16.27 -20.44
C SER A 17 4.86 -16.26 -18.91
N LEU A 18 4.54 -15.12 -18.31
CA LEU A 18 4.03 -15.12 -16.94
C LEU A 18 2.64 -15.75 -16.95
N PRO A 19 2.40 -16.86 -16.22
CA PRO A 19 1.09 -17.45 -16.13
C PRO A 19 0.13 -16.40 -15.59
N THR A 20 -0.93 -16.11 -16.35
CA THR A 20 -2.01 -15.26 -15.86
C THR A 20 -2.55 -15.94 -14.60
N THR A 21 -2.48 -15.23 -13.48
CA THR A 21 -2.88 -15.77 -12.18
C THR A 21 -4.33 -16.25 -12.30
N ARG A 22 -4.54 -17.56 -12.18
CA ARG A 22 -5.89 -18.11 -12.02
C ARG A 22 -6.51 -17.41 -10.81
N LYS A 23 -7.57 -16.63 -11.04
CA LYS A 23 -8.34 -15.98 -9.97
C LYS A 23 -8.68 -17.05 -8.91
N PRO A 24 -8.33 -16.88 -7.63
CA PRO A 24 -8.75 -17.81 -6.60
C PRO A 24 -10.28 -17.84 -6.57
N ARG A 25 -10.89 -18.97 -6.91
CA ARG A 25 -12.32 -19.20 -6.68
C ARG A 25 -12.47 -19.67 -5.25
N LEU A 26 -12.70 -18.75 -4.32
CA LEU A 26 -13.10 -19.06 -2.95
C LEU A 26 -14.60 -19.43 -2.93
N PRO A 27 -15.01 -20.41 -2.11
CA PRO A 27 -16.39 -20.86 -2.04
C PRO A 27 -17.31 -19.73 -1.57
N ALA A 28 -18.45 -19.58 -2.25
CA ALA A 28 -19.49 -18.64 -1.88
C ALA A 28 -20.21 -19.15 -0.62
N GLY A 29 -19.88 -18.59 0.55
CA GLY A 29 -20.55 -18.94 1.80
C GLY A 29 -20.40 -17.84 2.87
N ARG A 30 -21.54 -17.26 3.26
CA ARG A 30 -21.87 -16.47 4.47
C ARG A 30 -20.83 -15.46 4.99
N GLY A 31 -21.14 -14.17 4.81
CA GLY A 31 -20.36 -13.04 5.33
C GLY A 31 -19.12 -12.77 4.48
N ARG A 32 -19.28 -12.12 3.33
CA ARG A 32 -18.15 -11.82 2.44
C ARG A 32 -17.20 -10.86 3.16
N ILE A 33 -16.10 -11.36 3.72
CA ILE A 33 -14.96 -10.54 4.08
C ILE A 33 -14.55 -9.82 2.79
N PRO A 34 -14.60 -8.49 2.73
CA PRO A 34 -14.25 -7.75 1.53
C PRO A 34 -12.81 -8.07 1.14
N ILE A 35 -12.60 -8.50 -0.10
CA ILE A 35 -11.27 -8.85 -0.62
C ILE A 35 -10.48 -7.54 -0.79
N PRO A 36 -9.31 -7.38 -0.14
CA PRO A 36 -8.45 -6.23 -0.36
C PRO A 36 -8.03 -6.12 -1.82
N LYS A 37 -8.12 -4.91 -2.37
CA LYS A 37 -7.73 -4.60 -3.74
C LYS A 37 -6.46 -3.76 -3.73
N PRO A 38 -5.42 -4.14 -4.49
CA PRO A 38 -4.26 -3.28 -4.67
C PRO A 38 -4.66 -1.93 -5.28
N VAL A 39 -4.02 -0.86 -4.79
CA VAL A 39 -4.18 0.51 -5.31
C VAL A 39 -2.80 1.07 -5.65
N MET A 40 -2.73 1.92 -6.66
CA MET A 40 -1.47 2.54 -7.07
C MET A 40 -0.90 3.38 -5.91
N PRO A 41 0.36 3.14 -5.49
CA PRO A 41 0.99 3.92 -4.41
C PRO A 41 1.13 5.41 -4.72
N THR A 42 1.14 5.76 -6.00
CA THR A 42 1.26 7.14 -6.50
C THR A 42 -0.10 7.82 -6.67
N ASP A 43 -1.20 7.16 -6.31
CA ASP A 43 -2.53 7.79 -6.27
C ASP A 43 -2.52 8.94 -5.24
N PRO A 44 -2.95 10.16 -5.61
CA PRO A 44 -2.91 11.32 -4.71
C PRO A 44 -3.64 11.09 -3.38
N HIS A 45 -4.75 10.34 -3.38
CA HIS A 45 -5.47 10.03 -2.15
C HIS A 45 -4.67 9.04 -1.29
N VAL A 46 -4.03 8.04 -1.90
CA VAL A 46 -3.17 7.09 -1.17
C VAL A 46 -1.97 7.78 -0.54
N ILE A 47 -1.35 8.73 -1.24
CA ILE A 47 -0.26 9.56 -0.71
C ILE A 47 -0.75 10.35 0.50
N TYR A 48 -1.89 11.04 0.37
CA TYR A 48 -2.50 11.81 1.45
C TYR A 48 -2.82 10.96 2.68
N ILE A 49 -3.35 9.75 2.51
CA ILE A 49 -3.57 8.81 3.63
C ILE A 49 -2.25 8.38 4.27
N GLY A 50 -1.20 8.20 3.46
CA GLY A 50 0.15 7.90 3.95
C GLY A 50 0.72 9.02 4.81
N GLU A 51 0.64 10.26 4.34
CA GLU A 51 1.07 11.45 5.10
C GLU A 51 0.30 11.59 6.41
N PHE A 52 -1.03 11.43 6.36
CA PHE A 52 -1.89 11.43 7.55
C PHE A 52 -1.43 10.38 8.58
N ALA A 53 -1.17 9.15 8.14
CA ALA A 53 -0.74 8.06 9.03
C ALA A 53 0.59 8.38 9.73
N VAL A 54 1.56 8.90 8.99
CA VAL A 54 2.86 9.30 9.55
C VAL A 54 2.69 10.44 10.55
N ASN A 55 1.92 11.48 10.19
CA ASN A 55 1.73 12.64 11.05
C ASN A 55 1.07 12.25 12.38
N ILE A 56 -0.05 11.52 12.34
CA ILE A 56 -0.77 11.09 13.55
C ILE A 56 0.09 10.18 14.41
N HIS A 57 0.84 9.24 13.83
CA HIS A 57 1.75 8.41 14.61
C HIS A 57 2.87 9.23 15.24
N SER A 58 3.47 10.16 14.48
CA SER A 58 4.55 11.02 14.94
C SER A 58 4.12 11.86 16.14
N GLU A 59 2.93 12.47 16.07
CA GLU A 59 2.32 13.23 17.16
C GLU A 59 2.07 12.35 18.40
N GLN A 60 1.48 11.16 18.21
CA GLN A 60 1.14 10.26 19.32
C GLN A 60 2.37 9.66 20.03
N ALA A 61 3.42 9.36 19.28
CA ALA A 61 4.64 8.76 19.81
C ALA A 61 5.66 9.81 20.29
N GLY A 62 5.41 11.11 20.08
CA GLY A 62 6.38 12.17 20.38
C GLY A 62 7.66 12.05 19.55
N THR A 63 7.53 11.60 18.29
CA THR A 63 8.65 11.42 17.36
C THR A 63 8.61 12.48 16.26
N ASN A 64 9.68 12.56 15.45
CA ASN A 64 9.78 13.45 14.29
C ASN A 64 9.98 12.60 13.02
N LEU A 65 8.96 11.83 12.64
CA LEU A 65 8.98 11.03 11.43
C LEU A 65 8.61 11.90 10.22
N VAL A 66 9.38 11.76 9.14
CA VAL A 66 9.13 12.45 7.88
C VAL A 66 8.64 11.43 6.86
N PHE A 67 7.46 11.66 6.29
CA PHE A 67 6.93 10.87 5.19
C PHE A 67 7.83 11.02 3.95
N ALA A 68 8.23 9.90 3.33
CA ALA A 68 8.99 9.93 2.08
C ALA A 68 8.11 9.53 0.88
N ASN A 69 7.50 8.34 0.92
CA ASN A 69 6.59 7.88 -0.12
C ASN A 69 5.78 6.66 0.33
N VAL A 70 4.68 6.38 -0.36
CA VAL A 70 3.98 5.08 -0.25
C VAL A 70 4.68 4.06 -1.16
N VAL A 71 4.97 2.87 -0.62
CA VAL A 71 5.58 1.74 -1.34
C VAL A 71 4.50 0.80 -1.86
N GLY A 72 3.43 0.61 -1.09
CA GLY A 72 2.32 -0.29 -1.43
C GLY A 72 1.05 0.09 -0.68
N CYS A 73 -0.10 -0.16 -1.29
CA CYS A 73 -1.41 0.08 -0.69
C CYS A 73 -2.41 -0.99 -1.13
N VAL A 74 -3.21 -1.47 -0.19
CA VAL A 74 -4.42 -2.24 -0.47
C VAL A 74 -5.62 -1.58 0.22
N LYS A 75 -6.75 -1.54 -0.48
CA LYS A 75 -8.01 -0.96 0.00
C LYS A 75 -9.11 -2.00 0.08
N TRP A 76 -9.96 -1.90 1.10
CA TRP A 76 -11.24 -2.61 1.15
C TRP A 76 -12.31 -1.78 1.85
N ASN A 77 -13.57 -2.02 1.51
CA ASN A 77 -14.70 -1.29 2.08
C ASN A 77 -15.54 -2.23 2.93
N VAL A 78 -15.86 -1.82 4.16
CA VAL A 78 -16.76 -2.53 5.07
C VAL A 78 -17.86 -1.56 5.46
N PHE A 79 -19.10 -1.85 5.06
CA PHE A 79 -20.28 -1.00 5.29
C PHE A 79 -20.01 0.48 4.93
N ALA A 80 -19.81 1.32 5.94
CA ALA A 80 -19.70 2.77 5.86
C ALA A 80 -18.26 3.28 6.08
N ALA A 81 -17.25 2.43 5.91
CA ALA A 81 -15.85 2.82 6.01
C ALA A 81 -14.98 2.15 4.93
N ALA A 82 -14.05 2.93 4.40
CA ALA A 82 -12.92 2.47 3.62
C ALA A 82 -11.73 2.22 4.56
N PHE A 83 -11.02 1.13 4.31
CA PHE A 83 -9.81 0.75 5.04
C PHE A 83 -8.66 0.68 4.08
N ASP A 84 -7.60 1.39 4.44
CA ASP A 84 -6.34 1.49 3.74
C ASP A 84 -5.26 0.80 4.56
N ALA A 85 -4.65 -0.26 4.03
CA ALA A 85 -3.42 -0.81 4.58
C ALA A 85 -2.25 -0.41 3.69
N LEU A 86 -1.28 0.30 4.26
CA LEU A 86 -0.16 0.91 3.56
C LEU A 86 1.17 0.36 4.04
N ILE A 87 2.11 0.27 3.11
CA ILE A 87 3.55 0.21 3.40
C ILE A 87 4.11 1.57 3.00
N ILE A 88 4.68 2.29 3.95
CA ILE A 88 5.11 3.68 3.81
C ILE A 88 6.59 3.75 4.13
N LYS A 89 7.37 4.39 3.25
CA LYS A 89 8.75 4.72 3.53
C LYS A 89 8.79 5.99 4.36
N VAL A 90 9.47 5.94 5.49
CA VAL A 90 9.60 7.05 6.44
C VAL A 90 11.06 7.28 6.77
N ASN A 91 11.42 8.55 6.95
CA ASN A 91 12.72 8.95 7.45
C ASN A 91 12.57 9.31 8.93
N GLY A 92 13.21 8.54 9.81
CA GLY A 92 13.24 8.81 11.24
C GLY A 92 14.66 9.13 11.73
N PRO A 93 14.81 9.41 13.04
CA PRO A 93 16.10 9.72 13.66
C PRO A 93 17.14 8.59 13.52
N LYS A 94 16.67 7.33 13.42
CA LYS A 94 17.50 6.13 13.30
C LYS A 94 17.78 5.74 11.84
N GLY A 95 17.37 6.57 10.88
CA GLY A 95 17.45 6.31 9.45
C GLY A 95 16.10 5.99 8.82
N THR A 96 16.15 5.58 7.55
CA THR A 96 14.98 5.31 6.72
C THR A 96 14.49 3.88 6.92
N TYR A 97 13.19 3.69 7.15
CA TYR A 97 12.55 2.37 7.27
C TYR A 97 11.17 2.34 6.62
N ASN A 98 10.55 1.15 6.57
CA ASN A 98 9.22 0.96 6.00
C ASN A 98 8.19 0.75 7.12
N GLY A 99 7.38 1.77 7.41
CA GLY A 99 6.24 1.66 8.31
C GLY A 99 5.06 0.93 7.66
N LYS A 100 4.37 0.12 8.44
CA LYS A 100 3.08 -0.52 8.10
C LYS A 100 1.98 0.24 8.82
N ALA A 101 1.05 0.80 8.05
CA ALA A 101 -0.05 1.57 8.60
C ALA A 101 -1.40 0.98 8.19
N GLN A 102 -2.40 1.16 9.04
CA GLN A 102 -3.79 0.95 8.68
C GLN A 102 -4.62 2.17 9.05
N VAL A 103 -5.30 2.74 8.06
CA VAL A 103 -6.17 3.91 8.23
C VAL A 103 -7.59 3.53 7.87
N ALA A 104 -8.56 3.96 8.69
CA ALA A 104 -9.97 3.95 8.32
C ALA A 104 -10.43 5.35 7.95
N GLU A 105 -11.21 5.43 6.89
CA GLU A 105 -11.93 6.62 6.43
C GLU A 105 -13.42 6.32 6.42
N ALA A 106 -14.19 7.01 7.26
CA ALA A 106 -15.64 6.92 7.27
C ALA A 106 -16.24 7.68 6.07
N ILE A 107 -17.44 7.30 5.63
CA ILE A 107 -18.20 8.03 4.59
C ILE A 107 -18.46 9.51 4.94
N THR A 108 -18.37 9.88 6.21
CA THR A 108 -18.46 11.26 6.71
C THR A 108 -17.16 12.05 6.55
N GLY A 109 -16.10 11.43 6.01
CA GLY A 109 -14.78 12.05 5.79
C GLY A 109 -13.83 11.94 6.97
N HIS A 110 -14.32 11.59 8.16
CA HIS A 110 -13.49 11.38 9.35
C HIS A 110 -12.50 10.23 9.14
N LYS A 111 -11.25 10.44 9.56
CA LYS A 111 -10.18 9.46 9.43
C LYS A 111 -9.59 9.10 10.77
N LYS A 112 -9.11 7.87 10.89
CA LYS A 112 -8.44 7.37 12.09
C LYS A 112 -7.31 6.42 11.73
N LEU A 113 -6.15 6.66 12.31
CA LEU A 113 -5.06 5.67 12.33
C LEU A 113 -5.47 4.54 13.28
N ILE A 114 -5.65 3.34 12.74
CA ILE A 114 -6.03 2.15 13.51
C ILE A 114 -4.78 1.42 14.00
N TYR A 115 -3.76 1.35 13.16
CA TYR A 115 -2.57 0.55 13.42
C TYR A 115 -1.33 1.19 12.81
N TRP A 116 -0.22 1.09 13.53
CA TRP A 116 1.12 1.43 13.07
C TRP A 116 2.14 0.41 13.56
N LYS A 117 3.10 0.06 12.71
CA LYS A 117 4.27 -0.73 13.08
C LYS A 117 5.47 -0.40 12.18
N GLU A 118 6.64 -0.27 12.78
CA GLU A 118 7.94 -0.12 12.11
C GLU A 118 8.49 -1.44 11.55
#